data_AF-A0AA86QBN8-F1
#
_entry.id   AF-A0AA86QBN8-F1
#
_cell.length_a   1.000
_cell.length_b   1.000
_cell.length_c   1.000
_cell.angle_alpha   90.00
_cell.angle_beta   90.00
_cell.angle_gamma   90.00
#
_symmetry.space_group_name_H-M   'P 1'
#
loop_
_entity.id
_entity.type
_entity.pdbx_description
1 polymer ?
#
loop_
_entity_poly.entity_id
_entity_poly.type
_entity_poly.pdbx_seq_one_letter_code
_entity_poly.pdbx_strand_id
1 'polypeptide(L)'
;MKNIKTLFMTFTKVVDLHPLQHLYQLEDIYANRACIIDVSPLSKLTQLKSFSFSCNKITNAETLKHLKNFSEYDFSNQEVPTTDELQLYNKILKVHSSHKQITKLVQAENRVSKFREQLTRQKESIKLQINEIFKFRLQLIALKH
;
A
#
# COMPACT_ATOMS: atom_id res chain seq x y z
N MET A 1 -2.59 10.78 6.38
CA MET A 1 -1.30 10.07 6.58
C MET A 1 -0.48 10.86 7.58
N LYS A 2 0.31 10.22 8.44
CA LYS A 2 1.20 10.93 9.37
C LYS A 2 2.34 11.57 8.58
N ASN A 3 2.54 12.88 8.73
CA ASN A 3 3.63 13.64 8.11
C ASN A 3 4.93 13.43 8.91
N ILE A 4 5.40 12.18 8.97
CA ILE A 4 6.66 11.86 9.64
C ILE A 4 7.79 12.15 8.67
N LYS A 5 8.70 13.04 9.08
CA LYS A 5 9.91 13.40 8.34
C LYS A 5 11.15 12.69 8.82
N THR A 6 11.23 12.38 10.11
CA THR A 6 12.40 11.76 10.73
C THR A 6 11.94 10.59 11.57
N LEU A 7 12.61 9.45 11.44
CA LEU A 7 12.29 8.23 12.16
C LEU A 7 13.54 7.65 12.83
N PHE A 8 13.46 7.42 14.15
CA PHE A 8 14.50 6.78 14.94
C PHE A 8 14.04 5.38 15.37
N MET A 9 14.83 4.37 15.01
CA MET A 9 14.65 2.95 15.32
C MET A 9 15.98 2.28 15.71
N THR A 10 17.00 3.06 16.07
CA THR A 10 18.30 2.56 16.53
C THR A 10 18.13 1.69 17.78
N PHE A 11 18.85 0.56 17.85
CA PHE A 11 18.77 -0.43 18.93
C PHE A 11 17.38 -1.08 19.11
N THR A 12 16.62 -1.20 18.02
CA THR A 12 15.37 -1.96 18.01
C THR A 12 15.58 -3.36 17.43
N LYS A 13 14.51 -4.16 17.32
CA LYS A 13 14.53 -5.46 16.62
C LYS A 13 13.68 -5.41 15.35
N VAL A 14 13.73 -4.28 14.65
CA VAL A 14 12.93 -4.05 13.44
C VAL A 14 13.55 -4.81 12.27
N VAL A 15 12.97 -5.97 11.95
CA VAL A 15 13.37 -6.78 10.79
C VAL A 15 12.59 -6.40 9.53
N ASP A 16 11.40 -5.79 9.68
CA ASP A 16 10.48 -5.51 8.58
C ASP A 16 10.25 -4.01 8.37
N LEU A 17 10.66 -3.51 7.20
CA LEU A 17 10.48 -2.11 6.78
C LEU A 17 9.27 -1.89 5.86
N HIS A 18 8.50 -2.93 5.50
CA HIS A 18 7.30 -2.79 4.66
C HIS A 18 6.27 -1.77 5.17
N PRO A 19 6.05 -1.60 6.49
CA PRO A 19 5.15 -0.57 6.99
C PRO A 19 5.56 0.87 6.59
N LEU A 20 6.83 1.09 6.24
CA LEU A 20 7.36 2.42 5.90
C LEU A 20 7.18 2.79 4.42
N GLN A 21 6.80 1.84 3.55
CA GLN A 21 6.78 2.00 2.08
C GLN A 21 5.85 3.13 1.57
N HIS A 22 4.99 3.66 2.43
CA HIS A 22 4.02 4.72 2.14
C HIS A 22 4.33 6.05 2.84
N LEU A 23 5.44 6.15 3.58
CA LEU A 23 5.86 7.40 4.23
C LEU A 23 6.61 8.30 3.25
N TYR A 24 5.94 8.74 2.19
CA TYR A 24 6.56 9.50 1.08
C TYR A 24 7.20 10.84 1.48
N GLN A 25 6.89 11.36 2.67
CA GLN A 25 7.47 12.57 3.24
C GLN A 25 8.65 12.31 4.17
N LEU A 26 9.04 11.05 4.36
CA LEU A 26 10.16 10.68 5.21
C LEU A 26 11.46 11.16 4.57
N GLU A 27 12.19 11.98 5.30
CA GLU A 27 13.46 12.59 4.91
C GLU A 27 14.63 11.86 5.59
N ASP A 28 14.47 11.44 6.84
CA ASP A 28 15.56 10.83 7.61
C ASP A 28 15.17 9.52 8.31
N ILE A 29 16.06 8.53 8.24
CA ILE A 29 15.90 7.24 8.95
C ILE A 29 17.19 6.85 9.66
N TYR A 30 17.12 6.69 10.98
CA TYR A 30 18.23 6.16 11.77
C TYR A 30 17.80 4.84 12.41
N ALA A 31 18.36 3.73 11.93
CA ALA A 31 17.99 2.38 12.34
C ALA A 31 19.22 1.48 12.50
N ASN A 32 20.22 1.98 13.22
CA ASN A 32 21.43 1.22 13.49
C ASN A 32 21.14 0.09 14.48
N ARG A 33 21.78 -1.07 14.31
CA ARG A 33 21.59 -2.21 15.21
C ARG A 33 20.12 -2.62 15.33
N ALA A 34 19.43 -2.79 14.20
CA ALA A 34 18.01 -3.11 14.14
C ALA A 34 17.69 -4.53 13.61
N CYS A 35 18.70 -5.28 13.16
CA CYS A 35 18.57 -6.58 12.49
C CYS A 35 17.84 -6.52 11.13
N ILE A 36 17.97 -5.39 10.40
CA ILE A 36 17.38 -5.22 9.07
C ILE A 36 18.14 -6.07 8.05
N ILE A 37 17.41 -6.80 7.20
CA ILE A 37 17.98 -7.62 6.11
C ILE A 37 17.73 -6.99 4.74
N ASP A 38 16.58 -6.33 4.57
CA ASP A 38 16.16 -5.78 3.27
C ASP A 38 15.68 -4.33 3.40
N VAL A 39 16.22 -3.48 2.54
CA VAL A 39 15.85 -2.06 2.41
C VAL A 39 14.99 -1.76 1.18
N SER A 40 14.64 -2.77 0.38
CA SER A 40 13.76 -2.63 -0.79
C SER A 40 12.41 -1.93 -0.51
N PRO A 41 11.79 -2.03 0.68
CA PRO A 41 10.57 -1.27 0.97
C PRO A 41 10.75 0.25 0.92
N LEU A 42 11.98 0.75 1.08
CA LEU A 42 12.29 2.18 1.07
C LEU A 42 12.49 2.74 -0.35
N SER A 43 12.51 1.88 -1.37
CA SER A 43 12.78 2.28 -2.76
C SER A 43 11.87 3.40 -3.29
N LYS A 44 10.67 3.60 -2.76
CA LYS A 44 9.76 4.68 -3.22
C LYS A 44 9.89 5.98 -2.44
N LEU A 45 10.76 6.04 -1.43
CA LEU A 45 10.89 7.19 -0.54
C LEU A 45 11.88 8.21 -1.13
N THR A 46 11.47 8.86 -2.22
CA THR A 46 12.31 9.81 -3.00
C THR A 46 12.73 11.06 -2.24
N GLN A 47 12.10 11.32 -1.09
CA GLN A 47 12.41 12.42 -0.21
C GLN A 47 13.50 12.09 0.83
N LEU A 48 13.96 10.84 0.91
CA LEU A 48 15.05 10.47 1.82
C LEU A 48 16.34 11.22 1.47
N LYS A 49 16.92 11.85 2.49
CA LYS A 49 18.14 12.66 2.45
C LYS A 49 19.23 12.09 3.32
N SER A 50 18.88 11.60 4.52
CA SER A 50 19.85 11.05 5.44
C SER A 50 19.39 9.70 5.97
N PHE A 51 20.27 8.70 5.94
CA PHE A 51 19.92 7.42 6.54
C PHE A 51 21.13 6.70 7.13
N SER A 52 20.91 6.01 8.23
CA SER A 52 21.92 5.22 8.92
C SER A 52 21.35 3.85 9.22
N PHE A 53 21.97 2.82 8.65
CA PHE A 53 21.65 1.42 8.83
C PHE A 53 22.90 0.63 9.25
N SER A 54 23.84 1.25 9.98
CA SER A 54 25.03 0.54 10.42
C SER A 54 24.70 -0.59 11.40
N CYS A 55 25.57 -1.62 11.42
CA CYS A 55 25.39 -2.79 12.28
C CYS A 55 24.04 -3.50 12.03
N ASN A 56 23.68 -3.70 10.76
CA ASN A 56 22.52 -4.49 10.35
C ASN A 56 22.98 -5.73 9.56
N LYS A 57 22.08 -6.33 8.78
CA LYS A 57 22.30 -7.56 8.03
C LYS A 57 21.95 -7.39 6.55
N ILE A 58 22.16 -6.19 6.03
CA ILE A 58 21.76 -5.79 4.68
C ILE A 58 22.83 -6.28 3.71
N THR A 59 22.45 -7.18 2.81
CA THR A 59 23.37 -7.76 1.81
C THR A 59 23.25 -7.12 0.43
N ASN A 60 22.15 -6.40 0.17
CA ASN A 60 21.91 -5.71 -1.09
C ASN A 60 21.14 -4.40 -0.86
N ALA A 61 21.71 -3.28 -1.31
CA ALA A 61 21.10 -1.96 -1.28
C ALA A 61 20.90 -1.34 -2.67
N GLU A 62 21.01 -2.12 -3.76
CA GLU A 62 20.80 -1.64 -5.13
C GLU A 62 19.42 -1.01 -5.36
N THR A 63 18.43 -1.43 -4.57
CA THR A 63 17.07 -0.89 -4.59
C THR A 63 16.99 0.57 -4.16
N LEU A 64 18.06 1.14 -3.59
CA LEU A 64 18.15 2.55 -3.21
C LEU A 64 18.97 3.39 -4.20
N LYS A 65 19.56 2.80 -5.25
CA LYS A 65 20.50 3.49 -6.16
C LYS A 65 19.90 4.69 -6.90
N HIS A 66 18.58 4.71 -7.07
CA HIS A 66 17.88 5.78 -7.79
C HIS A 66 17.49 6.95 -6.89
N LEU A 67 17.71 6.83 -5.59
CA LEU A 67 17.52 7.93 -4.64
C LEU A 67 18.72 8.88 -4.81
N LYS A 68 18.46 10.03 -5.43
CA LYS A 68 19.50 10.98 -5.87
C LYS A 68 19.79 12.08 -4.85
N ASN A 69 19.04 12.14 -3.75
CA ASN A 69 18.97 13.30 -2.87
C ASN A 69 19.68 13.08 -1.52
N PHE A 70 20.65 12.16 -1.45
CA PHE A 70 21.30 11.87 -0.18
C PHE A 70 22.41 12.85 0.16
N SER A 71 22.38 13.35 1.39
CA SER A 71 23.46 14.15 1.98
C SER A 71 24.38 13.28 2.84
N GLU A 72 23.81 12.30 3.55
CA GLU A 72 24.54 11.44 4.48
C GLU A 72 23.99 10.01 4.42
N TYR A 73 24.86 9.01 4.31
CA TYR A 73 24.47 7.61 4.37
C TYR A 73 25.47 6.73 5.11
N ASP A 74 24.97 5.71 5.81
CA ASP A 74 25.82 4.75 6.51
C ASP A 74 25.24 3.33 6.41
N PHE A 75 26.02 2.45 5.75
CA PHE A 75 25.80 1.00 5.71
C PHE A 75 26.97 0.22 6.33
N SER A 76 27.82 0.86 7.14
CA SER A 76 28.98 0.21 7.74
C SER A 76 28.60 -0.98 8.63
N ASN A 77 29.54 -1.91 8.82
CA ASN A 77 29.41 -3.04 9.74
C ASN A 77 28.18 -3.94 9.48
N GLN A 78 27.89 -4.28 8.22
CA GLN A 78 26.87 -5.30 7.95
C GLN A 78 27.37 -6.68 8.33
N GLU A 79 26.55 -7.42 9.05
CA GLU A 79 26.74 -8.83 9.35
C GLU A 79 26.05 -9.70 8.29
N VAL A 80 26.51 -10.95 8.17
CA VAL A 80 25.82 -11.93 7.33
C VAL A 80 24.59 -12.46 8.09
N PRO A 81 23.38 -12.42 7.51
CA PRO A 81 22.21 -13.04 8.13
C PRO A 81 22.41 -14.53 8.41
N THR A 82 21.98 -14.98 9.58
CA THR A 82 21.91 -16.41 9.91
C THR A 82 20.77 -17.10 9.16
N THR A 83 20.84 -18.43 9.07
CA THR A 83 19.78 -19.24 8.46
C THR A 83 18.40 -18.98 9.09
N ASP A 84 18.34 -18.90 10.41
CA ASP A 84 17.08 -18.68 11.14
C ASP A 84 16.48 -17.30 10.86
N GLU A 85 17.33 -16.28 10.76
CA GLU A 85 16.91 -14.92 10.42
C GLU A 85 16.38 -14.84 8.98
N LEU A 86 17.01 -15.53 8.03
CA LEU A 86 16.52 -15.64 6.66
C LEU A 86 15.19 -16.40 6.59
N GLN A 87 15.01 -17.46 7.39
CA GLN A 87 13.74 -18.18 7.47
C GLN A 87 12.62 -17.29 8.04
N LEU A 88 12.90 -16.52 9.09
CA LEU A 88 11.96 -15.55 9.65
C LEU A 88 11.61 -14.48 8.62
N TYR A 89 12.60 -13.90 7.94
CA TYR A 89 12.39 -12.90 6.90
C TYR A 89 11.53 -13.44 5.73
N ASN A 90 11.80 -14.67 5.28
CA ASN A 90 11.00 -15.34 4.26
C ASN A 90 9.55 -15.57 4.69
N LYS A 91 9.29 -15.83 5.98
CA LYS A 91 7.93 -15.94 6.52
C LYS A 91 7.20 -14.58 6.45
N ILE A 92 7.89 -13.49 6.78
CA ILE A 92 7.35 -12.13 6.68
C ILE A 92 7.03 -11.78 5.22
N LEU A 93 7.92 -12.07 4.27
CA LEU A 93 7.69 -11.87 2.84
C LEU A 93 6.44 -12.61 2.32
N LYS A 94 6.21 -13.84 2.78
CA LYS A 94 5.00 -14.59 2.45
C LYS A 94 3.74 -13.86 2.94
N VAL A 95 3.75 -13.34 4.17
CA VAL A 95 2.62 -12.55 4.72
C VAL A 95 2.35 -11.32 3.86
N HIS A 96 3.38 -10.56 3.48
CA HIS A 96 3.22 -9.38 2.61
C HIS A 96 2.62 -9.71 1.24
N SER A 97 3.09 -10.80 0.63
CA SER A 97 2.54 -11.29 -0.65
C SER A 97 1.06 -11.67 -0.52
N SER A 98 0.71 -12.44 0.52
CA SER A 98 -0.68 -12.82 0.78
C SER A 98 -1.57 -11.61 1.04
N HIS A 99 -1.12 -10.65 1.86
CA HIS A 99 -1.87 -9.42 2.14
C HIS A 99 -2.14 -8.61 0.87
N LYS A 100 -1.13 -8.49 -0.01
CA LYS A 100 -1.26 -7.80 -1.30
C LYS A 100 -2.30 -8.47 -2.21
N GLN A 101 -2.37 -9.80 -2.23
CA GLN A 101 -3.38 -10.54 -3.01
C GLN A 101 -4.79 -10.32 -2.47
N ILE A 102 -4.97 -10.43 -1.15
CA ILE A 102 -6.26 -10.20 -0.48
C ILE A 102 -6.75 -8.78 -0.76
N THR A 103 -5.87 -7.78 -0.67
CA THR A 103 -6.21 -6.38 -0.93
C THR A 103 -6.75 -6.17 -2.36
N LYS A 104 -6.14 -6.83 -3.35
CA LYS A 104 -6.63 -6.78 -4.74
C LYS A 104 -8.00 -7.42 -4.90
N LEU A 105 -8.25 -8.55 -4.23
CA LEU A 105 -9.55 -9.23 -4.27
C LEU A 105 -10.64 -8.36 -3.65
N VAL A 106 -10.40 -7.80 -2.45
CA VAL A 106 -11.34 -6.88 -1.79
C VAL A 106 -11.64 -5.65 -2.66
N GLN A 107 -10.63 -5.09 -3.34
CA GLN A 107 -10.84 -3.99 -4.29
C GLN A 107 -11.69 -4.41 -5.50
N ALA A 108 -11.51 -5.62 -6.02
CA ALA A 108 -12.34 -6.16 -7.10
C ALA A 108 -13.78 -6.39 -6.65
N GLU A 109 -14.00 -6.96 -5.46
CA GLU A 109 -15.32 -7.13 -4.86
C GLU A 109 -16.04 -5.79 -4.67
N ASN A 110 -15.33 -4.78 -4.17
CA ASN A 110 -15.87 -3.43 -4.02
C ASN A 110 -16.31 -2.82 -5.36
N ARG A 111 -15.58 -3.09 -6.46
CA ARG A 111 -16.00 -2.66 -7.81
C ARG A 111 -17.26 -3.38 -8.27
N VAL A 112 -17.36 -4.70 -8.03
CA VAL A 112 -18.56 -5.49 -8.35
C VAL A 112 -19.77 -4.99 -7.57
N SER A 113 -19.62 -4.70 -6.28
CA SER A 113 -20.69 -4.15 -5.44
C SER A 113 -21.19 -2.80 -5.96
N LYS A 114 -20.27 -1.87 -6.30
CA LYS A 114 -20.65 -0.59 -6.92
C LYS A 114 -21.40 -0.76 -8.24
N PHE A 115 -20.97 -1.69 -9.08
CA PHE A 115 -21.65 -1.97 -10.35
C PHE A 115 -23.07 -2.54 -10.12
N ARG A 116 -23.22 -3.44 -9.14
CA ARG A 116 -24.53 -3.98 -8.74
C ARG A 116 -25.47 -2.88 -8.25
N GLU A 117 -24.99 -1.94 -7.42
CA GLU A 117 -25.77 -0.79 -6.98
C GLU A 117 -26.23 0.09 -8.15
N GLN A 118 -25.33 0.38 -9.10
CA GLN A 118 -25.66 1.17 -10.29
C GLN A 118 -26.74 0.48 -11.15
N LEU A 119 -26.63 -0.83 -11.34
CA LEU A 119 -27.61 -1.62 -12.07
C LEU A 119 -28.98 -1.61 -11.38
N THR A 120 -29.01 -1.71 -10.04
CA THR A 120 -30.25 -1.60 -9.27
C THR A 120 -30.91 -0.24 -9.47
N ARG A 121 -30.15 0.86 -9.39
CA ARG A 121 -30.67 2.22 -9.64
C ARG A 121 -31.20 2.38 -11.07
N GLN A 122 -30.50 1.83 -12.06
CA GLN A 122 -30.98 1.85 -13.45
C GLN A 122 -32.30 1.08 -13.60
N LYS A 123 -32.43 -0.10 -12.97
CA LYS A 123 -33.68 -0.88 -12.99
C LYS A 123 -34.85 -0.12 -12.36
N GLU A 124 -34.63 0.55 -11.23
CA GLU A 124 -35.65 1.38 -10.57
C GLU A 124 -36.06 2.58 -11.44
N SER A 125 -35.10 3.27 -12.06
CA SER A 125 -35.36 4.35 -13.00
C SER A 125 -36.21 3.90 -14.19
N ILE A 126 -35.89 2.74 -14.78
CA ILE A 126 -36.67 2.18 -15.90
C ILE A 126 -38.09 1.83 -15.46
N LYS A 127 -38.26 1.23 -14.28
CA LYS A 127 -39.57 0.91 -13.72
C LYS A 127 -40.44 2.16 -13.57
N LEU A 128 -39.87 3.26 -13.08
CA LEU A 128 -40.57 4.55 -12.96
C LEU A 128 -40.97 5.12 -14.32
N GLN A 129 -40.06 5.10 -15.31
CA GLN A 129 -40.36 5.55 -16.66
C GLN A 129 -41.51 4.77 -17.31
N ILE A 130 -41.53 3.43 -17.14
CA ILE A 130 -42.62 2.58 -17.63
C ILE A 130 -43.96 2.98 -16.99
N ASN A 131 -43.98 3.19 -15.67
CA ASN A 131 -45.21 3.59 -14.96
C ASN A 131 -45.76 4.94 -15.46
N GLU A 132 -44.89 5.92 -15.72
CA GLU A 132 -45.30 7.21 -16.28
C GLU A 132 -45.88 7.06 -17.69
N ILE A 133 -45.30 6.22 -18.54
CA ILE A 133 -45.85 5.91 -19.88
C ILE A 133 -47.25 5.30 -19.76
N PHE A 134 -47.46 4.37 -18.82
CA PHE A 134 -48.78 3.78 -18.58
C PHE A 134 -49.82 4.81 -18.11
N LYS A 135 -49.46 5.70 -17.17
CA LYS A 135 -50.36 6.78 -16.72
C LYS A 135 -50.76 7.69 -17.89
N PHE A 136 -49.79 8.10 -18.70
CA PHE A 136 -50.05 8.96 -19.86
C PHE A 136 -50.99 8.28 -20.87
N ARG A 137 -50.80 6.97 -21.13
CA ARG A 137 -51.71 6.21 -21.99
C ARG A 137 -53.14 6.16 -21.44
N LEU A 138 -53.32 5.96 -20.13
CA LEU A 138 -54.65 5.96 -19.51
C LEU A 138 -55.35 7.32 -19.63
N GLN A 139 -54.62 8.42 -19.45
CA GLN A 139 -55.15 9.78 -19.63
C GLN A 139 -55.61 10.03 -21.07
N LEU A 140 -54.82 9.59 -22.06
CA LEU A 140 -55.19 9.71 -23.49
C LEU A 140 -56.44 8.90 -23.85
N ILE A 141 -56.66 7.74 -23.22
CA ILE A 141 -57.87 6.93 -23.41
C ILE A 141 -59.08 7.65 -22.81
N ALA A 142 -58.95 8.23 -21.60
CA ALA A 142 -60.02 8.95 -20.93
C ALA A 142 -60.48 10.21 -21.69
N LEU A 143 -59.58 10.89 -22.42
CA LEU A 143 -59.92 12.06 -23.24
C LEU A 143 -60.64 11.72 -24.56
N LYS A 144 -60.68 10.45 -24.96
CA LYS A 144 -61.32 9.99 -26.21
C LYS A 144 -62.75 9.49 -26.03
N HIS A 145 -63.28 9.53 -24.81
CA HIS A 145 -64.64 9.16 -24.45
C HIS A 145 -65.36 10.37 -23.82
#